data_AF-A0A941AGY6-F1
#
_entry.id   AF-A0A941AGY6-F1
#
_cell.length_a   1.000
_cell.length_b   1.000
_cell.length_c   1.000
_cell.angle_alpha   90.00
_cell.angle_beta   90.00
_cell.angle_gamma   90.00
#
_symmetry.space_group_name_H-M   'P 1'
#
loop_
_entity.id
_entity.type
_entity.pdbx_description
1 polymer ?
#
loop_
_entity_poly.entity_id
_entity_poly.type
_entity_poly.pdbx_seq_one_letter_code
_entity_poly.pdbx_strand_id
1 'polypeptide(L)'
;MGFFRIRTTVDERPGRLASLAAALADKGGNILGLSVQPDTDGTVDEFVTDIPASPAAVREALEAAGGRRVQIVPATAHELTDEPTRALLLAARLRSAPWRLPEILAELLRADDARWVYGRDATVGELPDPTLLVVPVAPRRSIRLRRSGLPFTLTEAARAAAMVRLAQPPADATPAEGPMRLADGAEVVIKTLTPVYREAVRDLHERCSPDSRRLRYFTSAPALSPRLFDQLCDRGKGQSLVAGHDGQVVAIASPTVTDSSMQGA
;
A
#
# COMPACT_ATOMS: atom_id res chain seq x y z
N MET A 1 -4.17 38.20 2.11
CA MET A 1 -4.29 36.87 1.47
C MET A 1 -4.01 35.84 2.52
N GLY A 2 -4.96 34.93 2.76
CA GLY A 2 -4.81 33.83 3.69
C GLY A 2 -4.88 32.52 2.93
N PHE A 3 -3.84 31.71 3.08
CA PHE A 3 -3.79 30.37 2.52
C PHE A 3 -4.37 29.39 3.55
N PHE A 4 -5.49 28.75 3.22
CA PHE A 4 -6.28 27.97 4.15
C PHE A 4 -6.62 26.59 3.62
N ARG A 5 -6.62 25.63 4.54
CA ARG A 5 -7.33 24.38 4.37
C ARG A 5 -8.65 24.45 5.11
N ILE A 6 -9.70 24.12 4.38
CA ILE A 6 -11.07 24.19 4.83
C ILE A 6 -11.64 22.78 4.76
N ARG A 7 -12.21 22.30 5.85
CA ARG A 7 -12.92 21.02 5.90
C ARG A 7 -14.35 21.28 6.32
N THR A 8 -15.32 20.70 5.63
CA THR A 8 -16.74 20.86 5.96
C THR A 8 -17.49 19.56 5.66
N THR A 9 -18.47 19.24 6.49
CA THR A 9 -19.43 18.16 6.23
C THR A 9 -20.63 18.73 5.49
N VAL A 10 -21.14 18.05 4.49
CA VAL A 10 -22.35 18.43 3.75
C VAL A 10 -23.23 17.20 3.52
N ASP A 11 -24.55 17.43 3.46
CA ASP A 11 -25.48 16.38 3.05
C ASP A 11 -25.17 15.95 1.60
N GLU A 12 -25.21 14.65 1.33
CA GLU A 12 -24.98 14.13 -0.02
C GLU A 12 -26.21 14.40 -0.92
N ARG A 13 -26.20 15.54 -1.60
CA ARG A 13 -27.24 15.95 -2.56
C ARG A 13 -26.62 16.64 -3.77
N PRO A 14 -27.17 16.43 -4.99
CA PRO A 14 -26.72 17.15 -6.17
C PRO A 14 -26.67 18.67 -5.95
N GLY A 15 -25.60 19.31 -6.42
CA GLY A 15 -25.41 20.76 -6.34
C GLY A 15 -24.79 21.28 -5.04
N ARG A 16 -24.67 20.48 -3.96
CA ARG A 16 -24.10 20.94 -2.67
C ARG A 16 -22.66 21.42 -2.80
N LEU A 17 -21.80 20.63 -3.43
CA LEU A 17 -20.41 21.02 -3.69
C LEU A 17 -20.33 22.30 -4.53
N ALA A 18 -21.22 22.47 -5.52
CA ALA A 18 -21.28 23.68 -6.34
C ALA A 18 -21.67 24.91 -5.50
N SER A 19 -22.62 24.77 -4.57
CA SER A 19 -22.98 25.85 -3.63
C SER A 19 -21.81 26.23 -2.71
N LEU A 20 -21.04 25.26 -2.22
CA LEU A 20 -19.84 25.55 -1.42
C LEU A 20 -18.77 26.27 -2.24
N ALA A 21 -18.47 25.78 -3.45
CA ALA A 21 -17.52 26.42 -4.35
C ALA A 21 -17.92 27.85 -4.72
N ALA A 22 -19.22 28.10 -4.97
CA ALA A 22 -19.74 29.44 -5.21
C ALA A 22 -19.55 30.36 -3.99
N ALA A 23 -19.88 29.86 -2.78
CA ALA A 23 -19.68 30.63 -1.55
C ALA A 23 -18.21 31.00 -1.29
N LEU A 24 -17.27 30.12 -1.64
CA LEU A 24 -15.83 30.42 -1.58
C LEU A 24 -15.44 31.47 -2.63
N ALA A 25 -15.95 31.35 -3.86
CA ALA A 25 -15.69 32.28 -4.95
C ALA A 25 -16.21 33.70 -4.63
N ASP A 26 -17.40 33.82 -4.02
CA ASP A 26 -17.99 35.10 -3.60
C ASP A 26 -17.16 35.82 -2.52
N LYS A 27 -16.33 35.07 -1.78
CA LYS A 27 -15.34 35.61 -0.84
C LYS A 27 -13.98 35.89 -1.48
N GLY A 28 -13.89 35.84 -2.81
CA GLY A 28 -12.67 36.04 -3.59
C GLY A 28 -11.70 34.86 -3.49
N GLY A 29 -12.20 33.66 -3.18
CA GLY A 29 -11.36 32.48 -2.97
C GLY A 29 -10.97 31.79 -4.26
N ASN A 30 -9.69 31.43 -4.38
CA ASN A 30 -9.15 30.55 -5.39
C ASN A 30 -8.99 29.14 -4.82
N ILE A 31 -9.66 28.15 -5.40
CA ILE A 31 -9.58 26.74 -4.98
C ILE A 31 -8.40 26.08 -5.68
N LEU A 32 -7.36 25.74 -4.92
CA LEU A 32 -6.13 25.12 -5.41
C LEU A 32 -6.16 23.59 -5.32
N GLY A 33 -7.02 23.05 -4.46
CA GLY A 33 -7.21 21.62 -4.29
C GLY A 33 -8.59 21.31 -3.71
N LEU A 34 -9.12 20.15 -4.09
CA LEU A 34 -10.39 19.63 -3.59
C LEU A 34 -10.29 18.13 -3.40
N SER A 35 -10.76 17.64 -2.26
CA SER A 35 -11.03 16.23 -2.05
C SER A 35 -12.38 16.07 -1.39
N VAL A 36 -13.17 15.11 -1.89
CA VAL A 36 -14.48 14.75 -1.36
C VAL A 36 -14.39 13.33 -0.83
N GLN A 37 -14.73 13.13 0.45
CA GLN A 37 -14.73 11.81 1.07
C GLN A 37 -16.15 11.44 1.52
N PRO A 38 -16.69 10.29 1.10
CA PRO A 38 -17.92 9.76 1.65
C PRO A 38 -17.77 9.47 3.15
N ASP A 39 -18.82 9.75 3.92
CA ASP A 39 -18.90 9.50 5.35
C ASP A 39 -20.33 9.14 5.77
N THR A 40 -20.55 8.71 7.01
CA THR A 40 -21.87 8.24 7.47
C THR A 40 -22.92 9.36 7.52
N ASP A 41 -22.50 10.61 7.71
CA ASP A 41 -23.36 11.80 7.83
C ASP A 41 -23.41 12.64 6.52
N GLY A 42 -23.01 12.08 5.38
CA GLY A 42 -22.96 12.74 4.08
C GLY A 42 -21.56 12.71 3.45
N THR A 43 -21.09 13.82 2.89
CA THR A 43 -19.70 13.93 2.41
C THR A 43 -18.90 14.91 3.25
N VAL A 44 -17.62 14.63 3.38
CA VAL A 44 -16.63 15.52 3.95
C VAL A 44 -15.82 16.10 2.81
N ASP A 45 -16.01 17.38 2.57
CA ASP A 45 -15.33 18.13 1.53
C ASP A 45 -14.16 18.88 2.15
N GLU A 46 -12.98 18.70 1.58
CA GLU A 46 -11.75 19.38 1.97
C GLU A 46 -11.23 20.22 0.80
N PHE A 47 -11.11 21.53 1.04
CA PHE A 47 -10.62 22.50 0.08
C PHE A 47 -9.28 23.05 0.56
N VAL A 48 -8.35 23.22 -0.37
CA VAL A 48 -7.14 24.03 -0.19
C VAL A 48 -7.32 25.29 -1.01
N THR A 49 -7.25 26.44 -0.35
CA THR A 49 -7.73 27.71 -0.92
C THR A 49 -6.80 28.87 -0.60
N ASP A 50 -6.66 29.80 -1.54
CA ASP A 50 -6.12 31.14 -1.30
C ASP A 50 -7.29 32.12 -1.29
N ILE A 51 -7.60 32.69 -0.11
CA ILE A 51 -8.78 33.53 0.09
C ILE A 51 -8.38 34.82 0.82
N PRO A 52 -8.76 36.01 0.33
CA PRO A 52 -8.46 37.27 1.00
C PRO A 52 -9.36 37.52 2.23
N ALA A 53 -10.57 36.96 2.24
CA ALA A 53 -11.53 37.09 3.34
C ALA A 53 -11.02 36.45 4.64
N SER A 54 -11.52 36.95 5.78
CA SER A 54 -11.18 36.40 7.09
C SER A 54 -11.77 35.00 7.29
N PRO A 55 -11.13 34.12 8.09
CA PRO A 55 -11.68 32.79 8.40
C PRO A 55 -13.12 32.83 8.94
N ALA A 56 -13.47 33.86 9.73
CA ALA A 56 -14.83 34.02 10.24
C ALA A 56 -15.85 34.25 9.12
N ALA A 57 -15.55 35.14 8.17
CA ALA A 57 -16.42 35.42 7.03
C ALA A 57 -16.55 34.23 6.05
N VAL A 58 -15.47 33.45 5.89
CA VAL A 58 -15.49 32.22 5.09
C VAL A 58 -16.35 31.14 5.76
N ARG A 59 -16.20 30.97 7.07
CA ARG A 59 -17.01 30.03 7.85
C ARG A 59 -18.51 30.33 7.73
N GLU A 60 -18.90 31.58 7.94
CA GLU A 60 -20.29 32.02 7.84
C GLU A 60 -20.87 31.74 6.44
N ALA A 61 -20.10 32.02 5.39
CA ALA A 61 -20.53 31.76 4.01
C ALA A 61 -20.73 30.26 3.71
N LEU A 62 -19.81 29.41 4.19
CA LEU A 62 -19.90 27.97 4.01
C LEU A 62 -21.08 27.38 4.80
N GLU A 63 -21.31 27.84 6.02
CA GLU A 63 -22.45 27.41 6.84
C GLU A 63 -23.78 27.81 6.19
N ALA A 64 -23.87 29.04 5.64
CA ALA A 64 -25.03 29.49 4.86
C ALA A 64 -25.26 28.66 3.58
N ALA A 65 -24.18 28.18 2.94
CA ALA A 65 -24.25 27.28 1.79
C ALA A 65 -24.61 25.81 2.16
N GLY A 66 -24.78 25.52 3.45
CA GLY A 66 -25.18 24.22 3.98
C GLY A 66 -24.03 23.36 4.50
N GLY A 67 -22.83 23.92 4.61
CA GLY A 67 -21.71 23.30 5.31
C GLY A 67 -21.98 23.18 6.81
N ARG A 68 -21.52 22.07 7.41
CA ARG A 68 -21.60 21.79 8.84
C ARG A 68 -20.20 21.45 9.34
N ARG A 69 -19.96 21.66 10.64
CA ARG A 69 -18.68 21.34 11.27
C ARG A 69 -17.49 21.95 10.52
N VAL A 70 -17.65 23.17 10.00
CA VAL A 70 -16.62 23.85 9.22
C VAL A 70 -15.36 23.99 10.07
N GLN A 71 -14.22 23.64 9.53
CA GLN A 71 -12.91 23.85 10.15
C GLN A 71 -12.01 24.53 9.15
N ILE A 72 -11.37 25.61 9.60
CA ILE A 72 -10.50 26.44 8.76
C ILE A 72 -9.19 26.56 9.50
N VAL A 73 -8.13 26.04 8.90
CA VAL A 73 -6.77 26.09 9.44
C VAL A 73 -5.83 26.68 8.40
N PRO A 74 -4.74 27.37 8.80
CA PRO A 74 -3.72 27.79 7.87
C PRO A 74 -3.16 26.60 7.10
N ALA A 75 -3.03 26.74 5.78
CA ALA A 75 -2.37 25.77 4.92
C ALA A 75 -0.91 26.17 4.66
N THR A 76 -0.09 25.18 4.29
CA THR A 76 1.29 25.40 3.85
C THR A 76 1.45 24.88 2.42
N ALA A 77 2.51 25.30 1.71
CA ALA A 77 2.77 24.85 0.33
C ALA A 77 2.80 23.31 0.18
N HIS A 78 3.10 22.56 1.24
CA HIS A 78 3.05 21.10 1.24
C HIS A 78 1.64 20.55 1.01
N GLU A 79 0.59 21.32 1.34
CA GLU A 79 -0.80 20.94 1.10
C GLU A 79 -1.24 21.04 -0.36
N LEU A 80 -0.40 21.62 -1.23
CA LEU A 80 -0.61 21.61 -2.68
C LEU A 80 -0.19 20.29 -3.32
N THR A 81 0.55 19.43 -2.59
CA THR A 81 0.86 18.09 -3.07
C THR A 81 -0.40 17.25 -3.00
N ASP A 82 -0.78 16.64 -4.12
CA ASP A 82 -1.96 15.78 -4.18
C ASP A 82 -1.82 14.57 -3.25
N GLU A 83 -2.97 14.08 -2.78
CA GLU A 83 -3.03 12.98 -1.82
C GLU A 83 -2.35 11.69 -2.31
N PRO A 84 -2.54 11.24 -3.58
CA PRO A 84 -1.80 10.11 -4.13
C PRO A 84 -0.27 10.27 -4.04
N THR A 85 0.27 11.41 -4.50
CA THR A 85 1.72 11.67 -4.45
C THR A 85 2.22 11.65 -3.02
N ARG A 86 1.51 12.31 -2.09
CA ARG A 86 1.84 12.31 -0.65
C ARG A 86 1.87 10.90 -0.06
N ALA A 87 0.87 10.07 -0.38
CA ALA A 87 0.80 8.69 0.08
C ALA A 87 1.97 7.84 -0.46
N LEU A 88 2.37 8.02 -1.73
CA LEU A 88 3.51 7.30 -2.32
C LEU A 88 4.85 7.71 -1.68
N LEU A 89 5.05 9.00 -1.39
CA LEU A 89 6.24 9.48 -0.69
C LEU A 89 6.31 8.92 0.74
N LEU A 90 5.18 8.86 1.45
CA LEU A 90 5.08 8.23 2.77
C LEU A 90 5.35 6.72 2.72
N ALA A 91 4.83 6.03 1.71
CA ALA A 91 5.11 4.62 1.47
C ALA A 91 6.61 4.36 1.21
N ALA A 92 7.27 5.21 0.42
CA ALA A 92 8.70 5.11 0.17
C ALA A 92 9.52 5.30 1.47
N ARG A 93 9.13 6.26 2.31
CA ARG A 93 9.73 6.48 3.65
C ARG A 93 9.50 5.27 4.56
N LEU A 94 8.29 4.73 4.58
CA LEU A 94 7.93 3.55 5.38
C LEU A 94 8.82 2.35 5.06
N ARG A 95 9.09 2.12 3.76
CA ARG A 95 9.98 1.04 3.32
C ARG A 95 11.38 1.14 3.91
N SER A 96 11.90 2.36 4.07
CA SER A 96 13.23 2.60 4.67
C SER A 96 13.24 2.57 6.20
N ALA A 97 12.11 2.88 6.84
CA ALA A 97 11.98 2.95 8.30
C ALA A 97 10.64 2.37 8.79
N PRO A 98 10.43 1.04 8.76
CA PRO A 98 9.16 0.42 9.11
C PRO A 98 8.71 0.66 10.56
N TRP A 99 9.66 0.89 11.47
CA TRP A 99 9.37 1.19 12.88
C TRP A 99 8.67 2.54 13.08
N ARG A 100 8.73 3.45 12.09
CA ARG A 100 8.08 4.77 12.11
C ARG A 100 6.62 4.76 11.63
N LEU A 101 5.99 3.59 11.60
CA LEU A 101 4.61 3.43 11.11
C LEU A 101 3.61 4.35 11.85
N PRO A 102 3.64 4.53 13.19
CA PRO A 102 2.74 5.47 13.85
C PRO A 102 2.89 6.90 13.32
N GLU A 103 4.11 7.39 13.20
CA GLU A 103 4.40 8.74 12.72
C GLU A 103 3.97 8.92 11.25
N ILE A 104 4.17 7.89 10.43
CA ILE A 104 3.72 7.89 9.03
C ILE A 104 2.19 7.91 8.94
N LEU A 105 1.49 7.16 9.79
CA LEU A 105 0.02 7.21 9.83
C LEU A 105 -0.47 8.55 10.37
N ALA A 106 0.20 9.16 11.35
CA ALA A 106 -0.13 10.50 11.83
C ALA A 106 0.01 11.54 10.71
N GLU A 107 1.10 11.48 9.94
CA GLU A 107 1.33 12.39 8.81
C GLU A 107 0.32 12.17 7.67
N LEU A 108 0.05 10.89 7.34
CA LEU A 108 -0.94 10.49 6.32
C LEU A 108 -2.34 11.04 6.63
N LEU A 109 -2.79 10.91 7.87
CA LEU A 109 -4.15 11.29 8.27
C LEU A 109 -4.23 12.68 8.93
N ARG A 110 -3.10 13.38 9.03
CA ARG A 110 -2.95 14.65 9.75
C ARG A 110 -3.51 14.55 11.19
N ALA A 111 -3.14 13.47 11.88
CA ALA A 111 -3.48 13.25 13.27
C ALA A 111 -2.52 14.03 14.18
N ASP A 112 -3.01 14.44 15.34
CA ASP A 112 -2.21 15.17 16.34
C ASP A 112 -1.28 14.22 17.12
N ASP A 113 -1.70 12.97 17.30
CA ASP A 113 -0.96 11.93 18.00
C ASP A 113 -1.17 10.58 17.31
N ALA A 114 -0.12 9.74 17.34
CA ALA A 114 -0.19 8.34 16.96
C ALA A 114 0.77 7.51 17.81
N ARG A 115 0.25 6.45 18.43
CA ARG A 115 1.02 5.60 19.35
C ARG A 115 0.67 4.14 19.23
N TRP A 116 1.66 3.29 19.51
CA TRP A 116 1.45 1.87 19.66
C TRP A 116 0.57 1.55 20.87
N VAL A 117 -0.32 0.58 20.70
CA VAL A 117 -1.18 0.03 21.75
C VAL A 117 -1.07 -1.49 21.69
N TYR A 118 -0.95 -2.11 22.85
CA TYR A 118 -0.78 -3.55 23.01
C TYR A 118 -1.90 -4.13 23.88
N GLY A 119 -2.28 -5.38 23.63
CA GLY A 119 -3.26 -6.10 24.45
C GLY A 119 -4.72 -5.96 23.99
N ARG A 120 -5.67 -6.29 24.87
CA ARG A 120 -7.13 -6.26 24.60
C ARG A 120 -7.74 -4.85 24.70
N ASP A 121 -7.00 -3.88 25.25
CA ASP A 121 -7.38 -2.46 25.29
C ASP A 121 -7.35 -1.77 23.92
N ALA A 122 -7.05 -2.52 22.85
CA ALA A 122 -7.16 -2.05 21.48
C ALA A 122 -8.61 -1.95 20.99
N THR A 123 -9.60 -2.49 21.70
CA THR A 123 -11.00 -2.56 21.23
C THR A 123 -12.07 -2.22 22.28
N VAL A 124 -11.71 -1.76 23.48
CA VAL A 124 -12.70 -1.59 24.55
C VAL A 124 -12.56 -0.23 25.23
N GLY A 125 -13.51 0.66 24.96
CA GLY A 125 -13.69 1.96 25.60
C GLY A 125 -15.00 2.61 25.11
N GLU A 126 -15.78 3.12 26.05
CA GLU A 126 -17.16 3.63 25.96
C GLU A 126 -17.41 4.62 24.82
N LEU A 127 -18.43 4.32 24.00
CA LEU A 127 -18.89 5.08 22.82
C LEU A 127 -17.80 5.31 21.75
N PRO A 128 -18.10 5.16 20.46
CA PRO A 128 -17.11 5.47 19.42
C PRO A 128 -16.79 6.97 19.47
N ASP A 129 -15.65 7.36 20.07
CA ASP A 129 -15.09 8.70 19.92
C ASP A 129 -14.61 8.84 18.47
N PRO A 130 -15.30 9.61 17.62
CA PRO A 130 -14.97 9.70 16.20
C PRO A 130 -13.62 10.39 15.96
N THR A 131 -13.06 11.06 16.97
CA THR A 131 -11.73 11.68 16.94
C THR A 131 -10.59 10.72 17.28
N LEU A 132 -10.92 9.46 17.58
CA LEU A 132 -9.97 8.38 17.83
C LEU A 132 -10.11 7.31 16.75
N LEU A 133 -9.00 6.95 16.12
CA LEU A 133 -8.94 5.84 15.17
C LEU A 133 -7.95 4.79 15.68
N VAL A 134 -8.41 3.54 15.82
CA VAL A 134 -7.55 2.41 16.12
C VAL A 134 -7.35 1.57 14.87
N VAL A 135 -6.11 1.45 14.42
CA VAL A 135 -5.74 0.68 13.23
C VAL A 135 -5.03 -0.60 13.68
N PRO A 136 -5.64 -1.78 13.46
CA PRO A 136 -5.00 -3.06 13.78
C PRO A 136 -3.76 -3.27 12.92
N VAL A 137 -2.65 -3.70 13.52
CA VAL A 137 -1.38 -4.00 12.82
C VAL A 137 -1.03 -5.48 12.88
N ALA A 138 -1.19 -6.12 14.04
CA ALA A 138 -0.95 -7.54 14.24
C ALA A 138 -1.82 -8.04 15.42
N PRO A 139 -1.89 -9.35 15.71
CA PRO A 139 -2.59 -9.84 16.89
C PRO A 139 -2.13 -9.10 18.16
N ARG A 140 -3.09 -8.47 18.86
CA ARG A 140 -2.86 -7.68 20.08
C ARG A 140 -1.92 -6.47 19.90
N ARG A 141 -1.70 -6.00 18.68
CA ARG A 141 -0.89 -4.82 18.37
C ARG A 141 -1.63 -3.90 17.39
N SER A 142 -1.91 -2.69 17.84
CA SER A 142 -2.60 -1.67 17.06
C SER A 142 -1.90 -0.32 17.16
N ILE A 143 -2.22 0.59 16.26
CA ILE A 143 -1.85 2.00 16.37
C ILE A 143 -3.11 2.78 16.66
N ARG A 144 -3.07 3.60 17.72
CA ARG A 144 -4.14 4.53 18.06
C ARG A 144 -3.74 5.92 17.60
N LEU A 145 -4.57 6.53 16.77
CA LEU A 145 -4.46 7.90 16.30
C LEU A 145 -5.52 8.78 16.96
N ARG A 146 -5.17 10.04 17.22
CA ARG A 146 -6.09 11.04 17.77
C ARG A 146 -6.01 12.34 16.98
N ARG A 147 -7.16 12.97 16.73
CA ARG A 147 -7.23 14.28 16.06
C ARG A 147 -8.28 15.19 16.70
N SER A 148 -7.87 16.31 17.25
CA SER A 148 -8.72 17.27 17.95
C SER A 148 -9.83 17.82 17.06
N GLY A 149 -11.07 17.73 17.54
CA GLY A 149 -12.24 18.39 16.94
C GLY A 149 -12.66 17.90 15.55
N LEU A 150 -12.00 16.88 14.98
CA LEU A 150 -12.25 16.40 13.62
C LEU A 150 -12.34 14.87 13.55
N PRO A 151 -13.56 14.33 13.39
CA PRO A 151 -13.81 12.92 13.09
C PRO A 151 -12.94 12.35 11.98
N PHE A 152 -12.43 11.13 12.14
CA PHE A 152 -11.85 10.36 11.04
C PHE A 152 -12.96 9.78 10.16
N THR A 153 -12.83 9.93 8.84
CA THR A 153 -13.78 9.33 7.89
C THR A 153 -13.46 7.86 7.62
N LEU A 154 -14.42 7.15 7.05
CA LEU A 154 -14.21 5.79 6.54
C LEU A 154 -13.09 5.73 5.49
N THR A 155 -12.98 6.77 4.64
CA THR A 155 -11.91 6.88 3.64
C THR A 155 -10.52 7.00 4.31
N GLU A 156 -10.41 7.77 5.39
CA GLU A 156 -9.18 7.91 6.17
C GLU A 156 -8.80 6.59 6.86
N ALA A 157 -9.77 5.90 7.47
CA ALA A 157 -9.58 4.59 8.08
C ALA A 157 -9.09 3.54 7.05
N ALA A 158 -9.70 3.50 5.86
CA ALA A 158 -9.29 2.60 4.79
C ALA A 158 -7.86 2.89 4.30
N ARG A 159 -7.48 4.17 4.18
CA ARG A 159 -6.11 4.58 3.81
C ARG A 159 -5.09 4.13 4.85
N ALA A 160 -5.42 4.27 6.13
CA ALA A 160 -4.57 3.81 7.23
C ALA A 160 -4.38 2.28 7.18
N ALA A 161 -5.46 1.53 7.01
CA ALA A 161 -5.41 0.08 6.87
C ALA A 161 -4.57 -0.36 5.66
N ALA A 162 -4.68 0.34 4.52
CA ALA A 162 -3.87 0.07 3.34
C ALA A 162 -2.37 0.32 3.59
N MET A 163 -2.01 1.41 4.28
CA MET A 163 -0.63 1.70 4.66
C MET A 163 -0.07 0.67 5.64
N VAL A 164 -0.87 0.21 6.60
CA VAL A 164 -0.48 -0.88 7.51
C VAL A 164 -0.25 -2.17 6.74
N ARG A 165 -1.13 -2.53 5.80
CA ARG A 165 -0.95 -3.71 4.93
C ARG A 165 0.34 -3.62 4.11
N LEU A 166 0.68 -2.43 3.62
CA LEU A 166 1.93 -2.19 2.91
C LEU A 166 3.16 -2.36 3.82
N ALA A 167 3.02 -2.04 5.11
CA ALA A 167 4.08 -2.22 6.11
C ALA A 167 4.33 -3.69 6.48
N GLN A 168 3.32 -4.55 6.29
CA GLN A 168 3.48 -5.97 6.59
C GLN A 168 4.47 -6.59 5.60
N PRO A 169 5.29 -7.56 6.05
CA PRO A 169 5.96 -8.40 5.09
C PRO A 169 4.90 -8.96 4.13
N PRO A 170 5.21 -9.05 2.82
CA PRO A 170 4.33 -9.78 1.91
C PRO A 170 4.04 -11.12 2.57
N ALA A 171 2.77 -11.53 2.61
CA ALA A 171 2.40 -12.84 3.11
C ALA A 171 3.39 -13.82 2.51
N ASP A 172 4.10 -14.58 3.35
CA ASP A 172 5.13 -15.50 2.86
C ASP A 172 4.47 -16.34 1.77
N ALA A 173 4.73 -15.99 0.52
CA ALA A 173 4.69 -16.93 -0.56
C ALA A 173 5.95 -17.76 -0.33
N THR A 174 5.98 -18.52 0.77
CA THR A 174 6.83 -19.67 0.86
C THR A 174 6.42 -20.47 -0.37
N PRO A 175 7.27 -20.58 -1.42
CA PRO A 175 7.01 -21.59 -2.42
C PRO A 175 6.81 -22.88 -1.62
N ALA A 176 5.80 -23.69 -1.95
CA ALA A 176 5.46 -24.88 -1.18
C ALA A 176 6.66 -25.85 -1.18
N GLU A 177 7.62 -25.61 -0.28
CA GLU A 177 8.75 -26.48 -0.02
C GLU A 177 8.21 -27.62 0.82
N GLY A 178 8.40 -28.85 0.33
CA GLY A 178 7.79 -30.01 0.97
C GLY A 178 7.53 -31.16 0.01
N PRO A 179 7.00 -32.27 0.55
CA PRO A 179 6.66 -33.44 -0.23
C PRO A 179 5.46 -33.14 -1.14
N MET A 180 5.52 -33.65 -2.36
CA MET A 180 4.48 -33.57 -3.38
C MET A 180 4.31 -34.94 -4.02
N ARG A 181 3.06 -35.40 -4.13
CA ARG A 181 2.72 -36.63 -4.85
C ARG A 181 2.46 -36.33 -6.32
N LEU A 182 3.16 -37.04 -7.18
CA LEU A 182 2.95 -37.04 -8.62
C LEU A 182 1.74 -37.90 -8.99
N ALA A 183 1.26 -37.77 -10.23
CA ALA A 183 0.06 -38.46 -10.71
C ALA A 183 0.22 -40.01 -10.73
N ASP A 184 1.44 -40.50 -10.82
CA ASP A 184 1.81 -41.92 -10.76
C ASP A 184 2.00 -42.44 -9.32
N GLY A 185 1.81 -41.59 -8.31
CA GLY A 185 1.96 -41.92 -6.90
C GLY A 185 3.38 -41.75 -6.34
N ALA A 186 4.36 -41.37 -7.15
CA ALA A 186 5.71 -41.07 -6.67
C ALA A 186 5.74 -39.81 -5.79
N GLU A 187 6.59 -39.79 -4.76
CA GLU A 187 6.79 -38.63 -3.89
C GLU A 187 8.09 -37.89 -4.24
N VAL A 188 7.99 -36.59 -4.48
CA VAL A 188 9.13 -35.69 -4.69
C VAL A 188 9.15 -34.60 -3.65
N VAL A 189 10.34 -34.11 -3.29
CA VAL A 189 10.50 -32.97 -2.37
C VAL A 189 10.82 -31.73 -3.18
N ILE A 190 9.94 -30.74 -3.15
CA ILE A 190 10.17 -29.44 -3.79
C ILE A 190 10.97 -28.56 -2.85
N LYS A 191 12.01 -27.90 -3.38
CA LYS A 191 12.84 -26.93 -2.65
C LYS A 191 13.18 -25.74 -3.53
N THR A 192 13.47 -24.60 -2.94
CA THR A 192 14.03 -23.45 -3.67
C THR A 192 15.41 -23.79 -4.22
N LEU A 193 15.65 -23.44 -5.49
CA LEU A 193 16.97 -23.54 -6.09
C LEU A 193 17.92 -22.50 -5.48
N THR A 194 18.93 -22.97 -4.76
CA THR A 194 20.03 -22.17 -4.22
C THR A 194 21.36 -22.59 -4.85
N PRO A 195 22.45 -21.80 -4.66
CA PRO A 195 23.76 -22.17 -5.19
C PRO A 195 24.31 -23.54 -4.74
N VAL A 196 23.79 -24.10 -3.64
CA VAL A 196 24.17 -25.43 -3.13
C VAL A 196 23.80 -26.55 -4.10
N TYR A 197 22.78 -26.36 -4.95
CA TYR A 197 22.35 -27.38 -5.92
C TYR A 197 23.15 -27.39 -7.21
N ARG A 198 24.25 -26.63 -7.32
CA ARG A 198 25.02 -26.49 -8.57
C ARG A 198 25.40 -27.85 -9.18
N GLU A 199 26.00 -28.71 -8.36
CA GLU A 199 26.43 -30.05 -8.80
C GLU A 199 25.22 -30.92 -9.14
N ALA A 200 24.20 -30.97 -8.28
CA ALA A 200 23.01 -31.79 -8.50
C ALA A 200 22.20 -31.39 -9.75
N VAL A 201 22.16 -30.09 -10.08
CA VAL A 201 21.54 -29.60 -11.32
C VAL A 201 22.41 -29.92 -12.54
N ARG A 202 23.75 -29.84 -12.43
CA ARG A 202 24.64 -30.30 -13.50
C ARG A 202 24.41 -31.78 -13.81
N ASP A 203 24.33 -32.62 -12.78
CA ASP A 203 24.10 -34.06 -12.93
C ASP A 203 22.72 -34.34 -13.55
N LEU A 204 21.67 -33.56 -13.19
CA LEU A 204 20.38 -33.62 -13.87
C LEU A 204 20.53 -33.34 -15.37
N HIS A 205 21.23 -32.26 -15.74
CA HIS A 205 21.42 -31.88 -17.14
C HIS A 205 22.20 -32.93 -17.94
N GLU A 206 23.18 -33.60 -17.34
CA GLU A 206 23.93 -34.68 -17.96
C GLU A 206 23.06 -35.91 -18.25
N ARG A 207 22.08 -36.21 -17.39
CA ARG A 207 21.09 -37.28 -17.61
C ARG A 207 20.02 -36.91 -18.64
N CYS A 208 19.79 -35.63 -18.92
CA CYS A 208 18.81 -35.18 -19.89
C CYS A 208 19.27 -35.40 -21.34
N SER A 209 18.34 -35.78 -22.22
CA SER A 209 18.61 -35.88 -23.64
C SER A 209 19.04 -34.52 -24.24
N PRO A 210 19.77 -34.51 -25.36
CA PRO A 210 20.09 -33.27 -26.07
C PRO A 210 18.83 -32.46 -26.44
N ASP A 211 17.75 -33.14 -26.81
CA ASP A 211 16.47 -32.51 -27.17
C ASP A 211 15.80 -31.82 -25.98
N SER A 212 15.77 -32.43 -24.80
CA SER A 212 15.23 -31.80 -23.59
C SER A 212 16.01 -30.55 -23.19
N ARG A 213 17.34 -30.56 -23.32
CA ARG A 213 18.19 -29.39 -23.08
C ARG A 213 17.95 -28.29 -24.11
N ARG A 214 17.82 -28.65 -25.38
CA ARG A 214 17.51 -27.72 -26.47
C ARG A 214 16.15 -27.07 -26.28
N LEU A 215 15.10 -27.81 -25.92
CA LEU A 215 13.77 -27.26 -25.66
C LEU A 215 13.76 -26.30 -24.47
N ARG A 216 14.58 -26.57 -23.44
CA ARG A 216 14.64 -25.73 -22.23
C ARG A 216 15.37 -24.41 -22.45
N TYR A 217 16.43 -24.39 -23.26
CA TYR A 217 17.32 -23.24 -23.43
C TYR A 217 17.31 -22.63 -24.82
N PHE A 218 16.61 -23.25 -25.78
CA PHE A 218 16.61 -22.88 -27.19
C PHE A 218 18.02 -22.79 -27.81
N THR A 219 18.99 -23.52 -27.24
CA THR A 219 20.37 -23.60 -27.72
C THR A 219 20.85 -25.04 -27.77
N SER A 220 21.85 -25.33 -28.60
CA SER A 220 22.51 -26.65 -28.66
C SER A 220 23.62 -26.81 -27.63
N ALA A 221 23.62 -26.00 -26.57
CA ALA A 221 24.67 -26.03 -25.56
C ALA A 221 24.68 -27.37 -24.81
N PRO A 222 25.82 -28.08 -24.74
CA PRO A 222 25.88 -29.40 -24.13
C PRO A 222 25.76 -29.36 -22.60
N ALA A 223 26.06 -28.22 -21.96
CA ALA A 223 26.03 -28.09 -20.51
C ALA A 223 25.46 -26.74 -20.06
N LEU A 224 24.95 -26.71 -18.82
CA LEU A 224 24.50 -25.49 -18.16
C LEU A 224 25.72 -24.62 -17.81
N SER A 225 25.82 -23.43 -18.39
CA SER A 225 26.92 -22.51 -18.06
C SER A 225 26.81 -21.98 -16.62
N PRO A 226 27.94 -21.69 -15.94
CA PRO A 226 27.92 -21.11 -14.59
C PRO A 226 27.10 -19.83 -14.50
N ARG A 227 27.22 -18.95 -15.50
CA ARG A 227 26.46 -17.68 -15.56
C ARG A 227 24.96 -17.91 -15.64
N LEU A 228 24.52 -18.88 -16.44
CA LEU A 228 23.11 -19.20 -16.56
C LEU A 228 22.58 -19.83 -15.27
N PHE A 229 23.35 -20.70 -14.62
CA PHE A 229 22.98 -21.22 -13.30
C PHE A 229 22.83 -20.11 -12.25
N ASP A 230 23.76 -19.16 -12.21
CA ASP A 230 23.70 -18.03 -11.28
C ASP A 230 22.44 -17.18 -11.54
N GLN A 231 22.04 -17.00 -12.80
CA GLN A 231 20.78 -16.33 -13.17
C GLN A 231 19.54 -17.11 -12.69
N LEU A 232 19.58 -18.45 -12.68
CA LEU A 232 18.48 -19.27 -12.15
C LEU A 232 18.34 -19.14 -10.63
N CYS A 233 19.44 -18.86 -9.92
CA CYS A 233 19.46 -18.60 -8.48
C CYS A 233 19.14 -17.14 -8.11
N ASP A 234 19.09 -16.22 -9.08
CA ASP A 234 18.86 -14.80 -8.85
C ASP A 234 17.40 -14.53 -8.47
N ARG A 235 17.16 -14.35 -7.16
CA ARG A 235 15.83 -14.04 -6.60
C ARG A 235 15.25 -12.72 -7.10
N GLY A 236 16.08 -11.82 -7.64
CA GLY A 236 15.63 -10.58 -8.27
C GLY A 236 14.94 -10.79 -9.63
N LYS A 237 15.11 -11.96 -10.26
CA LYS A 237 14.57 -12.30 -11.59
C LYS A 237 13.45 -13.36 -11.56
N GLY A 238 13.12 -13.87 -10.38
CA GLY A 238 12.13 -14.92 -10.17
C GLY A 238 12.57 -15.93 -9.11
N GLN A 239 11.73 -16.91 -8.83
CA GLN A 239 12.08 -18.02 -7.93
C GLN A 239 12.14 -19.32 -8.72
N SER A 240 13.34 -19.89 -8.84
CA SER A 240 13.50 -21.24 -9.39
C SER A 240 13.34 -22.29 -8.29
N LEU A 241 12.79 -23.44 -8.65
CA LEU A 241 12.54 -24.58 -7.77
C LEU A 241 13.24 -25.82 -8.32
N VAL A 242 13.60 -26.75 -7.43
CA VAL A 242 14.07 -28.10 -7.76
C VAL A 242 13.15 -29.14 -7.13
N ALA A 243 12.93 -30.24 -7.84
CA ALA A 243 12.28 -31.43 -7.31
C ALA A 243 13.34 -32.50 -7.04
N GLY A 244 13.40 -32.99 -5.81
CA GLY A 244 14.29 -34.09 -5.40
C GLY A 244 13.54 -35.40 -5.20
N HIS A 245 14.11 -36.52 -5.64
CA HIS A 245 13.63 -37.87 -5.38
C HIS A 245 14.84 -38.76 -5.10
N ASP A 246 14.79 -39.58 -4.03
CA ASP A 246 15.86 -40.49 -3.62
C ASP A 246 17.28 -39.87 -3.62
N GLY A 247 17.39 -38.66 -3.07
CA GLY A 247 18.66 -37.94 -2.94
C GLY A 247 19.18 -37.29 -4.23
N GLN A 248 18.45 -37.38 -5.34
CA GLN A 248 18.81 -36.77 -6.61
C GLN A 248 17.83 -35.66 -7.01
N VAL A 249 18.34 -34.61 -7.65
CA VAL A 249 17.47 -33.63 -8.32
C VAL A 249 16.96 -34.25 -9.63
N VAL A 250 15.64 -34.34 -9.77
CA VAL A 250 14.96 -34.95 -10.93
C VAL A 250 14.29 -33.94 -11.83
N ALA A 251 14.01 -32.73 -11.34
CA ALA A 251 13.46 -31.65 -12.16
C ALA A 251 13.88 -30.27 -11.64
N ILE A 252 13.83 -29.28 -12.53
CA ILE A 252 14.02 -27.86 -12.24
C ILE A 252 12.89 -27.07 -12.91
N ALA A 253 12.31 -26.12 -12.18
CA ALA A 253 11.33 -25.16 -12.69
C ALA A 253 11.86 -23.75 -12.48
N SER A 254 11.72 -22.89 -13.49
CA SER A 254 12.20 -21.51 -13.42
C SER A 254 11.12 -20.58 -13.99
N PRO A 255 10.04 -20.32 -13.24
CA PRO A 255 9.06 -19.33 -13.63
C PRO A 255 9.73 -17.96 -13.68
N THR A 256 9.94 -17.44 -14.88
CA THR A 256 10.33 -16.05 -15.08
C THR A 256 9.06 -15.21 -15.11
N VAL A 257 8.98 -14.17 -14.28
CA VAL A 257 7.94 -13.15 -14.43
C VAL A 257 8.29 -12.34 -15.67
N THR A 258 7.64 -12.62 -16.79
CA THR A 258 7.74 -11.77 -17.97
C THR A 258 6.85 -10.56 -17.73
N ASP A 259 7.47 -9.40 -17.51
CA ASP A 259 6.76 -8.13 -17.54
C ASP A 259 6.31 -7.88 -18.99
N SER A 260 5.01 -7.99 -19.25
CA SER A 260 4.43 -7.83 -20.60
C SER A 260 4.51 -6.40 -21.14
N SER A 261 5.20 -5.49 -20.45
CA SER A 261 5.34 -4.07 -20.81
C SER A 261 6.57 -3.74 -21.65
N MET A 262 7.43 -4.71 -22.00
CA MET A 262 8.55 -4.52 -22.95
C MET A 262 8.56 -5.54 -24.09
N GLN A 263 7.44 -5.67 -24.81
CA GLN A 263 7.39 -6.19 -26.17
C GLN A 263 6.60 -5.19 -27.02
N GLY A 264 7.31 -4.17 -27.51
CA GLY A 264 6.74 -3.07 -28.28
C GLY A 264 7.76 -1.97 -28.52
N ALA A 265 8.87 -2.31 -29.17
CA ALA A 265 9.75 -1.37 -29.86
C ALA A 265 10.34 -2.06 -31.09
#